data_AF-A0A3D1ZZJ6-F1
#
_entry.id   AF-A0A3D1ZZJ6-F1
#
_cell.length_a   1.000
_cell.length_b   1.000
_cell.length_c   1.000
_cell.angle_alpha   90.00
_cell.angle_beta   90.00
_cell.angle_gamma   90.00
#
_symmetry.space_group_name_H-M   'P 1'
#
loop_
_entity.id
_entity.type
_entity.pdbx_description
1 polymer ?
#
loop_
_entity_poly.entity_id
_entity_poly.type
_entity_poly.pdbx_seq_one_letter_code
_entity_poly.pdbx_strand_id
1 'polypeptide(L)'
;MNENGGLEVTPDIDANRQDYDILGWDLEPGDAMAFDYRTIHGAPANTSSHTQRRAFSLRLLGSGASFVRQPNLVSSPPFTEVNLQHGVPLVAAQFPFLLGHH
;
A
#
# COMPACT_ATOMS: atom_id res chain seq x y z
N MET A 1 12.34 -8.49 3.17
CA MET A 1 12.29 -7.28 2.30
C MET A 1 13.01 -7.63 1.02
N ASN A 2 12.62 -7.11 -0.14
CA ASN A 2 13.31 -7.45 -1.40
C ASN A 2 14.70 -6.81 -1.41
N GLU A 3 15.71 -7.60 -1.05
CA GLU A 3 17.10 -7.17 -0.83
C GLU A 3 17.81 -6.75 -2.14
N ASN A 4 17.18 -6.99 -3.30
CA ASN A 4 17.73 -6.76 -4.64
C ASN A 4 16.91 -5.77 -5.49
N GLY A 5 16.10 -4.90 -4.87
CA GLY A 5 15.12 -4.08 -5.59
C GLY A 5 15.65 -2.82 -6.28
N GLY A 6 16.91 -2.42 -6.09
CA GLY A 6 17.46 -1.18 -6.65
C GLY A 6 16.71 0.10 -6.24
N LEU A 7 15.88 0.02 -5.19
CA LEU A 7 15.13 1.15 -4.68
C LEU A 7 16.04 2.04 -3.83
N GLU A 8 15.80 3.34 -3.89
CA GLU A 8 16.48 4.32 -3.05
C GLU A 8 16.22 4.01 -1.57
N VAL A 9 17.27 4.18 -0.76
CA VAL A 9 17.18 3.94 0.68
C VAL A 9 16.32 5.03 1.29
N THR A 10 15.25 4.64 1.99
CA THR A 10 14.44 5.59 2.75
C THR A 10 15.33 6.31 3.77
N PRO A 11 15.33 7.65 3.82
CA PRO A 11 16.09 8.39 4.83
C PRO A 11 15.62 8.02 6.25
N ASP A 12 16.50 8.22 7.23
CA ASP A 12 16.16 7.99 8.64
C ASP A 12 15.25 9.13 9.14
N ILE A 13 13.94 8.96 8.92
CA ILE A 13 12.91 9.92 9.33
C ILE A 13 12.85 10.03 10.85
N ASP A 14 13.06 8.93 11.58
CA ASP A 14 12.92 8.88 13.03
C ASP A 14 14.04 9.64 13.75
N ALA A 15 15.28 9.57 13.24
CA ALA A 15 16.39 10.34 13.79
C ALA A 15 16.31 11.84 13.44
N ASN A 16 15.64 12.20 12.33
CA ASN A 16 15.67 13.55 11.76
C ASN A 16 14.27 14.19 11.66
N ARG A 17 13.37 13.88 12.60
CA ARG A 17 11.96 14.32 12.55
C ARG A 17 11.75 15.83 12.42
N GLN A 18 12.69 16.64 12.92
CA GLN A 18 12.62 18.10 12.88
C GLN A 18 12.82 18.66 11.46
N ASP A 19 13.38 17.87 10.56
CA ASP A 19 13.66 18.28 9.17
C ASP A 19 12.44 18.08 8.25
N TYR A 20 11.35 17.53 8.77
CA TYR A 20 10.17 17.15 8.00
C TYR A 20 8.87 17.64 8.64
N ASP A 21 7.93 18.07 7.82
CA ASP A 21 6.54 18.31 8.24
C ASP A 21 5.81 16.97 8.39
N ILE A 22 5.86 16.40 9.59
CA ILE A 22 5.22 15.12 9.90
C ILE A 22 3.80 15.36 10.44
N LEU A 23 2.81 14.93 9.68
CA LEU A 23 1.41 14.95 10.08
C LEU A 23 0.99 13.63 10.74
N GLY A 24 0.14 13.72 11.75
CA GLY A 24 -0.37 12.57 12.49
C GLY A 24 -1.75 12.86 13.07
N TRP A 25 -2.55 11.82 13.22
CA TRP A 25 -3.93 11.90 13.69
C TRP A 25 -4.22 10.75 14.64
N ASP A 26 -4.90 11.07 15.75
CA ASP A 26 -5.56 10.07 16.57
C ASP A 26 -6.82 9.60 15.85
N LEU A 27 -7.05 8.28 15.84
CA LEU A 27 -8.16 7.64 15.15
C LEU A 27 -8.99 6.80 16.12
N GLU A 28 -10.31 6.88 16.00
CA GLU A 28 -11.25 6.01 16.71
C GLU A 28 -11.71 4.83 15.82
N PRO A 29 -12.23 3.73 16.39
CA PRO A 29 -12.82 2.65 15.61
C PRO A 29 -13.94 3.15 14.69
N GLY A 30 -13.71 3.07 13.38
CA GLY A 30 -14.63 3.56 12.34
C GLY A 30 -14.03 4.67 11.49
N ASP A 31 -13.00 5.37 11.99
CA ASP A 31 -12.26 6.35 11.21
C ASP A 31 -11.41 5.69 10.13
N ALA A 32 -11.18 6.42 9.05
CA ALA A 32 -10.34 5.99 7.95
C ALA A 32 -9.38 7.10 7.52
N MET A 33 -8.18 6.69 7.10
CA MET A 33 -7.18 7.56 6.49
C MET A 33 -6.86 7.04 5.10
N ALA A 34 -6.86 7.93 4.12
CA ALA A 34 -6.48 7.65 2.75
C ALA A 34 -5.30 8.54 2.34
N PHE A 35 -4.33 7.96 1.64
CA PHE A 35 -3.15 8.67 1.17
C PHE A 35 -2.72 8.12 -0.21
N ASP A 36 -1.97 8.93 -0.96
CA ASP A 36 -1.39 8.55 -2.25
C ASP A 36 -0.30 7.48 -2.06
N TYR A 37 -0.19 6.52 -2.99
CA TYR A 37 0.81 5.44 -2.90
C TYR A 37 2.26 5.94 -2.71
N ARG A 38 2.56 7.15 -3.15
CA ARG A 38 3.89 7.79 -3.04
C ARG A 38 4.15 8.43 -1.68
N THR A 39 3.15 8.53 -0.80
CA THR A 39 3.31 9.13 0.52
C THR A 39 4.13 8.21 1.42
N ILE A 40 5.26 8.71 1.93
CA ILE A 40 5.98 8.06 3.03
C ILE A 40 5.09 8.12 4.27
N HIS A 41 4.78 6.96 4.83
CA HIS A 41 3.90 6.84 5.98
C HIS A 41 4.41 5.76 6.93
N GLY A 42 4.08 5.91 8.19
CA GLY A 42 4.41 4.96 9.25
C GLY A 42 3.42 5.10 10.40
N ALA A 43 3.50 4.17 11.34
CA ALA A 43 2.72 4.25 12.56
C ALA A 43 3.63 3.93 13.75
N PRO A 44 3.53 4.67 14.87
CA PRO A 44 4.35 4.40 16.04
C PRO A 44 4.10 3.00 16.58
N ALA A 45 5.09 2.48 17.32
CA ALA A 45 4.98 1.21 18.02
C ALA A 45 3.79 1.23 18.98
N ASN A 46 3.09 0.10 19.09
CA ASN A 46 2.06 -0.06 20.11
C ASN A 46 2.73 -0.32 21.46
N THR A 47 2.63 0.63 22.39
CA THR A 47 3.22 0.54 23.73
C THR A 47 2.26 -0.05 24.78
N SER A 48 1.01 -0.37 24.42
CA SER A 48 0.05 -0.97 25.35
C SER A 48 0.37 -2.45 25.60
N SER A 49 0.39 -2.85 26.87
CA SER A 49 0.53 -4.25 27.30
C SER A 49 -0.77 -5.06 27.22
N HIS A 50 -1.92 -4.41 27.01
CA HIS A 50 -3.24 -5.05 27.10
C HIS A 50 -4.15 -4.80 25.89
N THR A 51 -3.80 -3.85 25.03
CA THR A 51 -4.64 -3.44 23.90
C THR A 51 -3.91 -3.68 22.60
N GLN A 52 -4.56 -4.36 21.64
CA GLN A 52 -4.02 -4.56 20.31
C GLN A 52 -4.55 -3.49 19.35
N ARG A 53 -3.66 -2.88 18.55
CA ARG A 53 -4.05 -2.08 17.39
C ARG A 53 -4.38 -3.01 16.22
N ARG A 54 -5.63 -2.97 15.75
CA ARG A 54 -6.10 -3.69 14.56
C ARG A 54 -6.52 -2.68 13.51
N ALA A 55 -6.08 -2.89 12.28
CA ALA A 55 -6.44 -2.06 11.13
C ALA A 55 -6.70 -2.96 9.93
N PHE A 56 -7.53 -2.46 9.02
CA PHE A 56 -7.77 -3.05 7.72
C PHE A 56 -7.31 -2.05 6.66
N SER A 57 -6.48 -2.50 5.71
CA SER A 57 -5.94 -1.65 4.65
C SER A 57 -6.42 -2.14 3.28
N LEU A 58 -6.85 -1.20 2.45
CA LEU A 58 -7.16 -1.42 1.04
C LEU A 58 -6.12 -0.71 0.17
N ARG A 59 -5.84 -1.29 -1.01
CA ARG A 59 -5.19 -0.58 -2.11
C ARG A 59 -6.21 -0.40 -3.21
N LEU A 60 -6.50 0.85 -3.54
CA LEU A 60 -7.47 1.21 -4.58
C LEU A 60 -6.72 1.69 -5.82
N LEU A 61 -7.18 1.25 -6.99
CA LEU A 61 -6.60 1.56 -8.28
C LEU A 61 -7.66 2.24 -9.14
N GLY A 62 -7.24 3.21 -9.95
CA GLY A 62 -8.14 3.83 -10.92
C GLY A 62 -8.56 2.84 -12.02
N SER A 63 -9.73 3.06 -12.62
CA SER A 63 -10.26 2.22 -13.70
C SER A 63 -9.37 2.16 -14.95
N GLY A 64 -8.47 3.12 -15.13
CA GLY A 64 -7.48 3.16 -16.20
C GLY A 64 -6.18 2.42 -15.90
N ALA A 65 -6.07 1.66 -14.80
CA ALA A 65 -4.86 0.93 -14.48
C ALA A 65 -4.60 -0.23 -15.45
N SER A 66 -3.33 -0.42 -15.82
CA SER A 66 -2.88 -1.57 -16.62
C SER A 66 -2.09 -2.56 -15.77
N PHE A 67 -2.19 -3.84 -16.11
CA PHE A 67 -1.40 -4.90 -15.50
C PHE A 67 0.06 -4.85 -15.95
N VAL A 68 0.98 -4.93 -14.99
CA VAL A 68 2.42 -4.98 -15.25
C VAL A 68 2.94 -6.36 -14.85
N ARG A 69 3.45 -7.11 -15.83
CA ARG A 69 4.24 -8.32 -15.60
C ARG A 69 5.71 -8.02 -15.77
N GLN A 70 6.52 -8.32 -14.77
CA GLN A 70 7.98 -8.26 -14.82
C GLN A 70 8.55 -9.61 -14.36
N PRO A 71 9.44 -10.28 -15.13
CA PRO A 71 9.90 -11.64 -14.85
C PRO A 71 10.52 -11.85 -13.45
N ASN A 72 11.10 -10.80 -12.86
CA ASN A 72 11.83 -10.86 -11.59
C ASN A 72 11.07 -10.17 -10.44
N LEU A 73 9.79 -9.82 -10.64
CA LEU A 73 8.98 -9.16 -9.63
C LEU A 73 7.82 -10.08 -9.23
N VAL A 74 7.81 -10.47 -7.96
CA VAL A 74 6.67 -11.18 -7.35
C VAL A 74 5.85 -10.16 -6.56
N SER A 75 4.56 -10.06 -6.86
CA SER A 75 3.64 -9.22 -6.08
C SER A 75 3.43 -9.78 -4.68
N SER A 76 3.04 -8.91 -3.74
CA SER A 76 2.63 -9.30 -2.40
C SER A 76 1.22 -8.73 -2.13
N PRO A 77 0.20 -9.59 -1.95
CA PRO A 77 0.24 -11.05 -2.09
C PRO A 77 0.58 -11.50 -3.53
N PRO A 78 1.12 -12.72 -3.72
CA PRO A 78 1.42 -13.23 -5.05
C PRO A 78 0.12 -13.63 -5.77
N PHE A 79 -0.20 -12.90 -6.85
CA PHE A 79 -1.38 -13.16 -7.70
C PHE A 79 -1.06 -14.19 -8.80
N THR A 80 -0.76 -15.43 -8.39
CA THR A 80 -0.28 -16.49 -9.31
C THR A 80 -1.32 -16.95 -10.33
N GLU A 81 -2.59 -16.82 -10.00
CA GLU A 81 -3.75 -17.19 -10.79
C GLU A 81 -4.12 -16.14 -11.85
N VAL A 82 -3.54 -14.93 -11.75
CA VAL A 82 -3.77 -13.85 -12.71
C VAL A 82 -2.91 -14.09 -13.94
N ASN A 83 -3.54 -14.42 -15.06
CA ASN A 83 -2.90 -14.69 -16.36
C ASN A 83 -2.92 -13.48 -17.32
N LEU A 84 -3.10 -12.27 -16.80
CA LEU A 84 -3.08 -11.05 -17.62
C LEU A 84 -1.71 -10.85 -18.28
N GLN A 85 -1.74 -10.41 -19.54
CA GLN A 85 -0.56 -10.00 -20.29
C GLN A 85 -0.10 -8.61 -19.83
N HIS A 86 1.18 -8.30 -20.00
CA HIS A 86 1.70 -6.98 -19.69
C HIS A 86 1.01 -5.89 -20.55
N GLY A 87 0.64 -4.77 -19.94
CA GLY A 87 0.08 -3.59 -20.60
C GLY A 87 -1.44 -3.59 -20.76
N VAL A 88 -2.11 -4.74 -20.61
CA VAL A 88 -3.58 -4.81 -20.72
C VAL A 88 -4.27 -4.17 -19.51
N PRO A 89 -5.53 -3.71 -19.64
CA PRO A 89 -6.29 -3.20 -18.49
C PRO A 89 -6.32 -4.20 -17.33
N LEU A 90 -6.22 -3.71 -16.09
CA LEU A 90 -6.25 -4.51 -14.88
C LEU A 90 -7.67 -4.94 -14.53
N VAL A 91 -8.23 -5.86 -15.32
CA VAL A 91 -9.59 -6.38 -15.15
C VAL A 91 -9.54 -7.89 -15.03
N ALA A 92 -9.82 -8.40 -13.82
CA ALA A 92 -9.93 -9.84 -13.53
C ALA A 92 -10.77 -10.04 -12.26
N ALA A 93 -11.19 -11.28 -11.98
CA ALA A 93 -12.00 -11.60 -10.79
C ALA A 93 -11.30 -11.22 -9.47
N GLN A 94 -9.96 -11.20 -9.47
CA GLN A 94 -9.11 -10.83 -8.33
C GLN A 94 -9.06 -9.31 -8.10
N PHE A 95 -9.45 -8.50 -9.09
CA PHE A 95 -9.45 -7.04 -9.04
C PHE A 95 -10.87 -6.52 -9.31
N PRO A 96 -11.81 -6.73 -8.37
CA PRO A 96 -13.19 -6.33 -8.57
C PRO A 96 -13.35 -4.81 -8.59
N PHE A 97 -14.32 -4.34 -9.36
CA PHE A 97 -14.78 -2.95 -9.28
C PHE A 97 -15.60 -2.74 -8.00
N LEU A 98 -15.29 -1.67 -7.28
CA LEU A 98 -15.99 -1.32 -6.04
C LEU A 98 -17.37 -0.71 -6.28
N LEU A 99 -17.49 0.08 -7.33
CA LEU A 99 -18.75 0.67 -7.77
C LEU A 99 -19.13 -0.04 -9.07
N GLY A 100 -20.38 -0.48 -9.18
CA GLY A 100 -20.86 -1.13 -10.39
C GLY A 100 -20.64 -0.24 -11.62
N HIS A 101 -20.25 -0.85 -12.74
CA HIS A 101 -20.21 -0.15 -14.02
C HIS A 101 -21.64 0.17 -14.46
N HIS A 102 -21.93 1.45 -14.68
CA HIS A 102 -23.05 1.87 -15.52
C HIS A 102 -22.66 1.75 -16.99
#